data_AF-A0A0D0CEH6-F1
#
_entry.id   AF-A0A0D0CEH6-F1
#
_cell.length_a   1.000
_cell.length_b   1.000
_cell.length_c   1.000
_cell.angle_alpha   90.00
_cell.angle_beta   90.00
_cell.angle_gamma   90.00
#
_symmetry.space_group_name_H-M   'P 1'
#
loop_
_entity.id
_entity.type
_entity.pdbx_description
1 polymer ?
#
loop_
_entity_poly.entity_id
_entity_poly.type
_entity_poly.pdbx_seq_one_letter_code
_entity_poly.pdbx_strand_id
1 'polypeptide(L)'
;MAGSNGNISSQQTKLSQLLTELHNAIKALLSSIPEGSKSGPIATQFCSWEIDEEEGPFFPLNKTWERVFQQSEAEQKSLVVQGKFSLQMAHSFCAFFSQAPGIETNNGLGLMIL
;
A
#
# COMPACT_ATOMS: atom_id res chain seq x y z
N MET A 1 0.57 9.62 25.94
CA MET A 1 1.89 9.34 25.36
C MET A 1 1.93 10.01 24.00
N ALA A 2 2.63 11.13 23.88
CA ALA A 2 2.73 11.90 22.64
C ALA A 2 3.77 11.23 21.73
N GLY A 3 3.32 10.32 20.88
CA GLY A 3 4.13 9.81 19.78
C GLY A 3 4.45 10.95 18.82
N SER A 4 5.69 11.00 18.36
CA SER A 4 6.25 12.05 17.51
C SER A 4 5.39 12.27 16.25
N ASN A 5 4.46 13.23 16.29
CA ASN A 5 3.81 13.77 15.10
C ASN A 5 4.88 14.49 14.29
N GLY A 6 5.59 13.76 13.44
CA GLY A 6 6.39 14.38 12.39
C GLY A 6 5.52 15.39 11.66
N ASN A 7 6.06 16.56 11.33
CA ASN A 7 5.37 17.56 10.52
C ASN A 7 4.72 16.85 9.32
N ILE A 8 3.45 17.14 8.99
CA ILE A 8 2.73 16.53 7.85
C ILE A 8 3.62 16.54 6.59
N SER A 9 4.37 17.63 6.37
CA SER A 9 5.34 17.74 5.27
C SER A 9 6.44 16.67 5.32
N SER A 10 6.96 16.34 6.50
CA SER A 10 7.94 15.25 6.67
C SER A 10 7.33 13.86 6.43
N GLN A 11 6.08 13.64 6.84
CA GLN A 11 5.36 12.39 6.60
C GLN A 11 5.10 12.21 5.10
N GLN A 12 4.62 13.25 4.41
CA GLN A 12 4.43 13.26 2.97
C GLN A 12 5.73 12.99 2.21
N THR A 13 6.82 13.64 2.63
CA THR A 13 8.16 13.43 2.03
C THR A 13 8.59 11.98 2.21
N LYS A 14 8.45 11.43 3.42
CA LYS A 14 8.85 10.06 3.71
C LYS A 14 8.00 9.03 2.96
N LEU A 15 6.68 9.24 2.92
CA LEU A 15 5.76 8.37 2.17
C LEU A 15 6.05 8.40 0.68
N SER A 16 6.32 9.58 0.12
CA SER A 16 6.70 9.74 -1.30
C SER A 16 8.01 9.00 -1.62
N GLN A 17 8.99 9.07 -0.71
CA GLN A 17 10.23 8.32 -0.83
C GLN A 17 9.96 6.80 -0.82
N LEU A 18 9.18 6.30 0.13
CA LEU A 18 8.87 4.87 0.25
C LEU A 18 8.11 4.34 -0.97
N LEU A 19 7.13 5.10 -1.48
CA LEU A 19 6.43 4.74 -2.71
C LEU A 19 7.37 4.69 -3.91
N THR A 20 8.31 5.65 -4.01
CA THR A 20 9.33 5.65 -5.07
C THR A 20 10.26 4.45 -4.97
N GLU A 21 10.72 4.11 -3.77
CA GLU A 21 11.56 2.94 -3.51
C GLU A 21 10.82 1.64 -3.87
N LEU A 22 9.55 1.51 -3.47
CA LEU A 22 8.71 0.38 -3.83
C LEU A 22 8.53 0.25 -5.35
N HIS A 23 8.23 1.35 -6.04
CA HIS A 23 8.09 1.36 -7.50
C HIS A 23 9.37 0.92 -8.20
N ASN A 24 10.52 1.38 -7.72
CA ASN A 24 11.82 0.99 -8.26
C ASN A 24 12.11 -0.50 -8.01
N ALA A 25 11.80 -1.01 -6.82
CA ALA A 25 11.93 -2.42 -6.50
C ALA A 25 11.05 -3.30 -7.40
N ILE A 26 9.80 -2.88 -7.66
CA ILE A 26 8.88 -3.57 -8.57
C ILE A 26 9.45 -3.62 -9.99
N LYS A 27 10.00 -2.50 -10.47
CA LYS A 27 10.64 -2.44 -11.81
C LYS A 27 11.91 -3.27 -11.92
N ALA A 28 12.59 -3.53 -10.81
CA ALA A 28 13.80 -4.34 -10.75
C ALA A 28 13.52 -5.85 -10.63
N LEU A 29 12.25 -6.27 -10.54
CA LEU A 29 11.89 -7.69 -10.52
C LEU A 29 12.38 -8.39 -11.79
N LEU A 30 12.97 -9.57 -11.59
CA LEU A 30 13.46 -10.41 -12.70
C LEU A 30 12.29 -10.91 -13.54
N SER A 31 12.48 -10.96 -14.86
CA SER A 31 11.48 -11.49 -15.80
C SER A 31 11.15 -12.98 -15.59
N SER A 32 11.98 -13.71 -14.84
CA SER A 32 11.74 -15.10 -14.44
C SER A 32 10.69 -15.27 -13.34
N ILE A 33 10.33 -14.19 -12.65
CA ILE A 33 9.26 -14.19 -11.64
C ILE A 33 7.91 -14.35 -12.35
N PRO A 34 6.97 -15.15 -11.82
CA PRO A 34 5.66 -15.31 -12.46
C PRO A 34 4.86 -14.00 -12.52
N GLU A 35 4.00 -13.86 -13.53
CA GLU A 35 3.06 -12.74 -13.62
C GLU A 35 1.89 -12.91 -12.66
N GLY A 36 1.45 -11.80 -12.05
CA GLY A 36 0.25 -11.76 -11.23
C GLY A 36 -1.02 -11.98 -12.05
N SER A 37 -2.01 -12.63 -11.45
CA SER A 37 -3.32 -12.87 -12.07
C SER A 37 -4.39 -11.89 -11.59
N LYS A 38 -5.37 -11.59 -12.45
CA LYS A 38 -6.63 -10.89 -12.08
C LYS A 38 -7.39 -11.58 -10.94
N SER A 39 -7.28 -12.90 -10.86
CA SER A 39 -7.91 -13.71 -9.82
C SER A 39 -7.00 -13.91 -8.60
N GLY A 40 -5.82 -13.29 -8.57
CA GLY A 40 -4.86 -13.42 -7.49
C GLY A 40 -5.26 -12.60 -6.25
N PRO A 41 -4.63 -12.87 -5.10
CA PRO A 41 -4.95 -12.21 -3.83
C PRO A 41 -4.76 -10.69 -3.90
N ILE A 42 -3.70 -10.20 -4.55
CA ILE A 42 -3.48 -8.75 -4.69
C ILE A 42 -4.59 -8.12 -5.53
N ALA A 43 -4.85 -8.65 -6.73
CA ALA A 43 -5.84 -8.07 -7.63
C ALA A 43 -7.28 -8.10 -7.09
N THR A 44 -7.61 -9.12 -6.30
CA THR A 44 -8.96 -9.28 -5.74
C THR A 44 -9.20 -8.42 -4.50
N GLN A 45 -8.15 -8.06 -3.75
CA GLN A 45 -8.28 -7.21 -2.57
C GLN A 45 -8.04 -5.72 -2.87
N PHE A 46 -7.05 -5.39 -3.71
CA PHE A 46 -6.69 -4.01 -4.05
C PHE A 46 -7.54 -3.39 -5.19
N CYS A 47 -8.78 -3.87 -5.38
CA CYS A 47 -9.65 -3.40 -6.46
C CYS A 47 -10.68 -2.33 -6.04
N SER A 48 -10.88 -2.09 -4.75
CA SER A 48 -11.82 -1.08 -4.25
C SER A 48 -11.11 0.19 -3.79
N TRP A 49 -11.38 1.30 -4.48
CA TRP A 49 -10.75 2.61 -4.23
C TRP A 49 -11.66 3.55 -3.44
N GLU A 50 -12.70 2.98 -2.83
CA GLU A 50 -13.69 3.72 -2.04
C GLU A 50 -13.07 4.14 -0.71
N ILE A 51 -13.30 5.40 -0.35
CA ILE A 51 -12.95 5.93 0.97
C ILE A 51 -14.15 5.70 1.87
N ASP A 52 -13.91 5.18 3.06
CA ASP A 52 -14.94 5.05 4.08
C ASP A 52 -15.26 6.44 4.64
N GLU A 53 -16.52 6.87 4.53
CA GLU A 53 -16.94 8.21 4.99
C GLU A 53 -16.93 8.34 6.52
N GLU A 54 -17.10 7.23 7.25
CA GLU A 54 -17.16 7.22 8.72
C GLU A 54 -15.76 7.04 9.31
N GLU A 55 -14.99 6.09 8.78
CA GLU A 55 -13.66 5.70 9.30
C GLU A 55 -12.50 6.45 8.62
N GLY A 56 -12.75 7.05 7.45
CA GLY A 56 -11.76 7.77 6.66
C GLY A 56 -10.90 6.88 5.74
N PRO A 57 -9.95 7.49 5.01
CA PRO A 57 -9.21 6.82 3.93
C PRO A 57 -8.19 5.77 4.41
N PHE A 58 -7.69 5.87 5.64
CA PHE A 58 -6.72 4.90 6.15
C PHE A 58 -7.35 3.52 6.44
N PHE A 59 -8.61 3.49 6.89
CA PHE A 59 -9.30 2.26 7.26
C PHE A 59 -9.39 1.22 6.12
N PRO A 60 -9.93 1.55 4.93
CA PRO A 60 -9.98 0.59 3.82
C PRO A 60 -8.57 0.17 3.36
N LEU A 61 -7.59 1.06 3.49
CA LEU A 61 -6.19 0.76 3.18
C LEU A 61 -5.59 -0.27 4.13
N ASN A 62 -5.68 -0.05 5.44
CA ASN A 62 -5.16 -0.98 6.43
C ASN A 62 -5.84 -2.35 6.30
N LYS A 63 -7.17 -2.37 6.18
CA LYS A 63 -7.96 -3.60 6.00
C LYS A 63 -7.53 -4.41 4.77
N THR A 64 -7.28 -3.73 3.66
CA THR A 64 -6.82 -4.38 2.42
C THR A 64 -5.40 -4.91 2.58
N TRP A 65 -4.53 -4.12 3.20
CA TRP A 65 -3.14 -4.48 3.46
C TRP A 65 -3.01 -5.71 4.35
N GLU A 66 -3.71 -5.74 5.49
CA GLU A 66 -3.71 -6.87 6.43
C GLU A 66 -4.18 -8.16 5.76
N ARG A 67 -5.28 -8.12 4.99
CA ARG A 67 -5.82 -9.30 4.30
C ARG A 67 -4.83 -9.93 3.32
N VAL A 68 -4.00 -9.14 2.67
CA VAL A 68 -3.06 -9.64 1.66
C VAL A 68 -1.71 -9.98 2.27
N PHE A 69 -1.16 -9.12 3.12
CA PHE A 69 0.23 -9.22 3.57
C PHE A 69 0.39 -9.81 4.98
N GLN A 70 -0.64 -9.85 5.82
CA GLN A 70 -0.57 -10.47 7.15
C GLN A 70 -0.85 -11.98 7.08
N GLN A 71 -0.05 -12.67 6.26
CA GLN A 71 -0.14 -14.11 5.99
C GLN A 71 1.15 -14.83 6.45
N SER A 72 1.23 -16.15 6.32
CA SER A 72 2.46 -16.89 6.61
C SER A 72 3.61 -16.48 5.67
N GLU A 73 4.86 -16.72 6.07
CA GLU A 73 6.04 -16.37 5.26
C GLU A 73 6.00 -17.05 3.87
N ALA A 74 5.49 -18.28 3.79
CA ALA A 74 5.34 -19.01 2.53
C ALA A 74 4.34 -18.31 1.59
N GLU A 75 3.22 -17.86 2.14
CA GLU A 75 2.20 -17.11 1.38
C GLU A 75 2.72 -15.75 0.96
N GLN A 76 3.44 -15.03 1.84
CA GLN A 76 4.04 -13.74 1.50
C GLN A 76 5.02 -13.85 0.32
N LYS A 77 5.85 -14.90 0.27
CA LYS A 77 6.75 -15.14 -0.88
C LYS A 77 5.98 -15.34 -2.18
N SER A 78 4.80 -15.98 -2.12
CA SER A 78 3.95 -16.17 -3.30
C SER A 78 3.33 -14.89 -3.86
N LEU A 79 3.33 -13.80 -3.07
CA LEU A 79 2.85 -12.47 -3.50
C LEU A 79 3.87 -11.71 -4.35
N VAL A 80 5.14 -12.17 -4.36
CA VAL A 80 6.19 -11.57 -5.19
C VAL A 80 6.01 -12.05 -6.63
N VAL A 81 5.16 -11.33 -7.35
CA VAL A 81 4.85 -11.56 -8.77
C VAL A 81 5.11 -10.28 -9.57
N GLN A 82 5.28 -10.39 -10.89
CA GLN A 82 5.45 -9.23 -11.77
C GLN A 82 4.12 -8.84 -12.47
N GLY A 83 4.14 -7.74 -13.21
CA GLY A 83 3.00 -7.30 -14.03
C GLY A 83 1.96 -6.46 -13.27
N LYS A 84 0.85 -6.13 -13.93
CA LYS A 84 -0.14 -5.15 -13.42
C LYS A 84 -0.98 -5.63 -12.22
N PHE A 85 -1.07 -6.94 -11.99
CA PHE A 85 -1.83 -7.55 -10.90
C PHE A 85 -0.96 -7.96 -9.72
N SER A 86 0.21 -7.33 -9.60
CA SER A 86 1.20 -7.58 -8.57
C SER A 86 1.24 -6.46 -7.53
N LEU A 87 2.34 -6.40 -6.77
CA LEU A 87 2.77 -5.24 -5.98
C LEU A 87 2.64 -3.90 -6.71
N GLN A 88 2.61 -3.85 -8.05
CA GLN A 88 2.27 -2.64 -8.81
C GLN A 88 0.89 -2.09 -8.43
N MET A 89 -0.09 -2.96 -8.25
CA MET A 89 -1.43 -2.57 -7.84
C MET A 89 -1.45 -2.08 -6.39
N ALA A 90 -0.75 -2.75 -5.48
CA ALA A 90 -0.59 -2.29 -4.10
C ALA A 90 0.09 -0.92 -4.03
N HIS A 91 1.14 -0.69 -4.83
CA HIS A 91 1.78 0.61 -4.97
C HIS A 91 0.79 1.69 -5.45
N SER A 92 0.08 1.43 -6.55
CA SER A 92 -0.89 2.39 -7.09
C SER A 92 -2.00 2.71 -6.09
N PHE A 93 -2.44 1.71 -5.34
CA PHE A 93 -3.44 1.85 -4.29
C PHE A 93 -2.94 2.74 -3.15
N CYS A 94 -1.75 2.46 -2.60
CA CYS A 94 -1.15 3.31 -1.57
C CYS A 94 -0.90 4.74 -2.09
N ALA A 95 -0.52 4.90 -3.36
CA ALA A 95 -0.33 6.21 -3.97
C ALA A 95 -1.62 7.01 -4.15
N PHE A 96 -2.77 6.35 -4.31
CA PHE A 96 -4.07 7.01 -4.35
C PHE A 96 -4.50 7.45 -2.94
N PHE A 97 -4.46 6.54 -1.97
CA PHE A 97 -4.89 6.85 -0.60
C PHE A 97 -3.98 7.87 0.07
N SER A 98 -2.70 7.95 -0.28
CA SER A 98 -1.79 9.00 0.22
C SER A 98 -2.16 10.41 -0.24
N GLN A 99 -2.99 10.53 -1.28
CA GLN A 99 -3.50 11.80 -1.81
C GLN A 99 -4.99 12.02 -1.47
N ALA A 100 -5.62 11.06 -0.77
CA ALA A 100 -7.01 11.14 -0.41
C ALA A 100 -7.25 12.33 0.54
N PRO A 101 -8.29 13.15 0.32
CA PRO A 101 -8.64 14.22 1.26
C PRO A 101 -8.83 13.67 2.67
N GLY A 102 -8.17 14.31 3.65
CA GLY A 102 -8.29 13.95 5.05
C GLY A 102 -7.45 12.76 5.50
N ILE A 103 -6.56 12.21 4.67
CA ILE A 103 -5.59 11.15 5.07
C ILE A 103 -4.63 11.62 6.16
N GLU A 104 -4.36 12.92 6.25
CA GLU A 104 -3.57 13.54 7.32
C GLU A 104 -4.30 13.56 8.66
N THR A 105 -5.63 13.44 8.66
CA THR A 105 -6.46 13.44 9.87
C THR A 105 -6.08 12.24 10.73
N ASN A 106 -6.10 12.43 12.06
CA ASN A 106 -5.80 11.36 13.02
C ASN A 106 -4.48 10.63 12.76
N ASN A 107 -3.47 11.33 12.20
CA ASN A 107 -2.15 10.77 11.87
C ASN A 107 -2.19 9.66 10.78
N GLY A 108 -3.19 9.62 9.91
CA GLY A 108 -3.31 8.57 8.87
C GLY A 108 -2.12 8.50 7.93
N LEU A 109 -1.54 9.62 7.52
CA LEU A 109 -0.26 9.66 6.76
C LEU A 109 0.90 9.03 7.54
N GLY A 110 0.95 9.25 8.84
CA GLY A 110 1.92 8.62 9.73
C GLY A 110 1.73 7.11 9.82
N LEU A 111 0.49 6.62 9.75
CA LEU A 111 0.20 5.19 9.79
C LEU A 111 0.58 4.48 8.48
N MET A 112 0.61 5.18 7.34
CA MET A 112 1.04 4.63 6.05
C MET A 112 2.57 4.44 5.93
N ILE A 113 3.35 5.02 6.84
CA ILE A 113 4.83 4.93 6.85
C ILE A 113 5.38 4.03 7.95
N LEU A 114 4.51 3.42 8.77
CA LEU A 114 4.87 2.44 9.81
C LEU A 114 4.98 1.03 9.22
#